data_AF-A0AAD5PG14-F1
#
_entry.id   AF-A0AAD5PG14-F1
#
_cell.length_a   1.000
_cell.length_b   1.000
_cell.length_c   1.000
_cell.angle_alpha   90.00
_cell.angle_beta   90.00
_cell.angle_gamma   90.00
#
_symmetry.space_group_name_H-M   'P 1'
#
loop_
_entity.id
_entity.type
_entity.pdbx_description
1 polymer ?
#
loop_
_entity_poly.entity_id
_entity_poly.type
_entity_poly.pdbx_seq_one_letter_code
_entity_poly.pdbx_strand_id
1 'polypeptide(L)'
;MRGLDEAGYGESKTFLGCYVVPAEKHRTRSDSGPEPEWNHPLYCDVPEGWTNLQLEIVNEDPERAGVIGGARVSLYQVFAEGQSEEWIAIMGRDFEPIGQLLLKLTFQSFGDEAEGYAGAAPYNEEKPMPPPPEYASRSMEEEEQQEEKKVPDWVPLA
;
A
#
# COMPACT_ATOMS: atom_id res chain seq x y z
N MET A 1 11.24 -1.92 19.33
CA MET A 1 10.23 -2.94 19.70
C MET A 1 10.45 -3.36 21.14
N ARG A 2 9.45 -3.89 21.85
CA ARG A 2 9.60 -4.40 23.23
C ARG A 2 8.88 -5.74 23.38
N GLY A 3 9.30 -6.57 24.33
CA GLY A 3 8.60 -7.80 24.73
C GLY A 3 9.13 -9.12 24.13
N LEU A 4 10.18 -9.07 23.29
CA LEU A 4 10.68 -10.29 22.63
C LEU A 4 11.39 -11.24 23.61
N ASP A 5 11.99 -10.73 24.68
CA ASP A 5 12.68 -11.55 25.68
C ASP A 5 11.70 -12.47 26.40
N GLU A 6 10.58 -11.90 26.86
CA GLU A 6 9.50 -12.61 27.53
C GLU A 6 8.86 -13.67 26.63
N ALA A 7 8.89 -13.46 25.31
CA ALA A 7 8.42 -14.40 24.30
C ALA A 7 9.47 -15.46 23.90
N GLY A 8 10.67 -15.45 24.49
CA GLY A 8 11.74 -16.42 24.21
C GLY A 8 12.54 -16.13 22.93
N TYR A 9 12.60 -14.86 22.53
CA TYR A 9 13.33 -14.34 21.37
C TYR A 9 14.38 -13.27 21.74
N GLY A 10 14.82 -13.21 23.00
CA GLY A 10 15.75 -12.19 23.51
C GLY A 10 17.10 -12.10 22.79
N GLU A 11 17.58 -13.20 22.20
CA GLU A 11 18.83 -13.25 21.43
C GLU A 11 18.61 -13.28 19.91
N SER A 12 17.37 -13.13 19.46
CA SER A 12 17.04 -13.25 18.04
C SER A 12 17.60 -12.08 17.22
N LYS A 13 17.90 -12.36 15.95
CA LYS A 13 18.22 -11.35 14.95
C LYS A 13 17.01 -11.14 14.06
N THR A 14 16.35 -9.99 14.18
CA THR A 14 15.04 -9.75 13.59
C THR A 14 15.01 -8.56 12.65
N PHE A 15 14.12 -8.63 11.66
CA PHE A 15 13.71 -7.47 10.88
C PHE A 15 12.19 -7.32 10.89
N LEU A 16 11.73 -6.09 10.62
CA LEU A 16 10.32 -5.78 10.38
C LEU A 16 10.08 -5.83 8.87
N GLY A 17 9.20 -6.72 8.43
CA GLY A 17 8.58 -6.70 7.13
C GLY A 17 7.26 -5.94 7.16
N CYS A 18 6.95 -5.20 6.10
CA CYS A 18 5.64 -4.61 5.93
C CYS A 18 5.18 -4.65 4.47
N TYR A 19 3.85 -4.66 4.28
CA TYR A 19 3.24 -4.56 2.96
C TYR A 19 1.78 -4.15 3.07
N VAL A 20 1.30 -3.41 2.07
CA VAL A 20 -0.13 -3.19 1.84
C VAL A 20 -0.65 -4.27 0.89
N VAL A 21 0.05 -4.46 -0.23
CA VAL A 21 -0.21 -5.53 -1.20
C VAL A 21 0.82 -6.64 -1.04
N PRO A 22 0.44 -7.93 -0.97
CA PRO A 22 1.39 -9.03 -0.76
C PRO A 22 2.51 -9.16 -1.80
N ALA A 23 2.34 -8.57 -2.99
CA ALA A 23 3.34 -8.55 -4.06
C ALA A 23 4.46 -7.51 -3.82
N GLU A 24 4.21 -6.51 -2.97
CA GLU A 24 5.10 -5.37 -2.71
C GLU A 24 5.53 -5.39 -1.25
N LYS A 25 6.46 -6.29 -0.93
CA LYS A 25 7.01 -6.44 0.42
C LYS A 25 8.22 -5.55 0.62
N HIS A 26 8.18 -4.78 1.70
CA HIS A 26 9.28 -3.97 2.17
C HIS A 26 9.82 -4.55 3.48
N ARG A 27 11.09 -4.29 3.79
CA ARG A 27 11.69 -4.71 5.06
C ARG A 27 12.74 -3.74 5.56
N THR A 28 12.89 -3.67 6.87
CA THR A 28 14.00 -2.98 7.52
C THR A 28 15.29 -3.78 7.39
N ARG A 29 16.40 -3.17 7.82
CA ARG A 29 17.61 -3.92 8.16
C ARG A 29 17.35 -4.77 9.40
N SER A 30 18.08 -5.87 9.55
CA SER A 30 18.02 -6.67 10.76
C SER A 30 18.72 -5.97 11.93
N ASP A 31 18.20 -6.22 13.13
CA ASP A 31 18.80 -5.82 14.40
C ASP A 31 18.68 -6.98 15.39
N SER A 32 19.53 -7.00 16.41
CA SER A 32 19.62 -8.14 17.35
C SER A 32 19.30 -7.70 18.78
N GLY A 33 18.79 -8.65 19.57
CA GLY A 33 18.53 -8.44 20.98
C GLY A 33 17.04 -8.36 21.33
N PRO A 34 16.72 -8.11 22.61
CA PRO A 34 15.35 -8.23 23.13
C PRO A 34 14.45 -7.03 22.78
N GLU A 35 15.04 -5.90 22.43
CA GLU A 35 14.34 -4.66 22.10
C GLU A 35 14.94 -4.03 20.83
N PRO A 36 14.78 -4.66 19.64
CA PRO A 36 15.40 -4.17 18.42
C PRO A 36 14.86 -2.78 18.03
N GLU A 37 15.75 -1.94 17.53
CA GLU A 37 15.47 -0.58 17.09
C GLU A 37 15.90 -0.39 15.63
N TRP A 38 14.96 -0.54 14.71
CA TRP A 38 15.30 -0.43 13.29
C TRP A 38 15.49 1.01 12.82
N ASN A 39 14.70 1.96 13.33
CA ASN A 39 14.75 3.39 12.99
C ASN A 39 14.93 3.67 11.48
N HIS A 40 14.30 2.84 10.65
CA HIS A 40 14.46 2.83 9.20
C HIS A 40 13.11 3.11 8.54
N PRO A 41 12.96 4.24 7.81
CA PRO A 41 11.72 4.54 7.12
C PRO A 41 11.52 3.57 5.96
N LEU A 42 10.30 3.07 5.83
CA LEU A 42 9.84 2.26 4.71
C LEU A 42 8.76 3.05 3.96
N TYR A 43 8.80 3.00 2.63
CA TYR A 43 7.85 3.67 1.75
C TYR A 43 7.04 2.59 1.03
N CYS A 44 5.71 2.69 1.11
CA CYS A 44 4.79 1.76 0.47
C CYS A 44 3.77 2.56 -0.34
N ASP A 45 3.52 2.14 -1.57
CA ASP A 45 2.40 2.67 -2.33
C ASP A 45 1.10 2.04 -1.81
N VAL A 46 0.05 2.86 -1.74
CA VAL A 46 -1.26 2.44 -1.23
C VAL A 46 -2.25 2.50 -2.39
N PRO A 47 -2.60 1.35 -3.00
CA PRO A 47 -3.60 1.34 -4.05
C PRO A 47 -4.99 1.69 -3.51
N GLU A 48 -5.84 2.23 -4.37
CA GLU A 48 -7.22 2.56 -4.03
C GLU A 48 -7.96 1.32 -3.45
N GLY A 49 -8.73 1.55 -2.39
CA GLY A 49 -9.50 0.51 -1.70
C GLY A 49 -8.72 -0.31 -0.67
N TRP A 50 -7.38 -0.17 -0.59
CA TRP A 50 -6.58 -0.83 0.44
C TRP A 50 -6.48 0.03 1.69
N THR A 51 -6.88 -0.54 2.82
CA THR A 51 -7.03 0.20 4.08
C THR A 51 -6.27 -0.41 5.24
N ASN A 52 -5.39 -1.37 4.95
CA ASN A 52 -4.65 -2.09 5.96
C ASN A 52 -3.18 -2.25 5.58
N LEU A 53 -2.31 -1.99 6.54
CA LEU A 53 -0.89 -2.32 6.49
C LEU A 53 -0.66 -3.62 7.27
N GLN A 54 -0.04 -4.60 6.62
CA GLN A 54 0.41 -5.81 7.27
C GLN A 54 1.84 -5.62 7.77
N LEU A 55 2.10 -6.05 9.00
CA LEU A 55 3.40 -6.06 9.64
C LEU A 55 3.78 -7.49 10.02
N GLU A 56 5.05 -7.84 9.82
CA GLU A 56 5.62 -9.15 10.16
C GLU A 56 6.98 -8.94 10.84
N ILE A 57 7.17 -9.54 12.01
CA ILE A 57 8.48 -9.64 12.66
C ILE A 57 9.08 -11.00 12.28
N VAL A 58 10.24 -10.97 11.65
CA VAL A 58 10.89 -12.16 11.10
C VAL A 58 12.23 -12.37 11.77
N ASN A 59 12.48 -13.59 12.25
CA ASN A 59 13.79 -14.03 12.71
C ASN A 59 14.64 -14.48 11.52
N GLU A 60 15.84 -13.91 11.40
CA GLU A 60 16.86 -14.31 10.42
C GLU A 60 17.92 -15.24 11.00
N ASP A 61 17.82 -15.60 12.29
CA ASP A 61 18.68 -16.64 12.86
C ASP A 61 18.46 -17.96 12.09
N PRO A 62 19.50 -18.56 11.49
CA PRO A 62 19.38 -19.82 10.74
C PRO A 62 18.79 -20.98 11.55
N GLU A 63 19.00 -21.02 12.88
CA GLU A 63 18.50 -22.10 13.73
C GLU A 63 17.00 -21.98 14.01
N ARG A 64 16.46 -20.76 13.99
CA ARG A 64 15.07 -20.45 14.32
C ARG A 64 14.43 -19.48 13.33
N ALA A 65 14.72 -19.67 12.05
CA ALA A 65 14.29 -18.74 11.01
C ALA A 65 12.76 -18.73 10.82
N GLY A 66 12.23 -17.56 10.47
CA GLY A 66 10.84 -17.39 10.04
C GLY A 66 10.05 -16.34 10.82
N VAL A 67 8.76 -16.22 10.49
CA VAL A 67 7.87 -15.24 11.12
C VAL A 67 7.63 -15.63 12.58
N ILE A 68 7.95 -14.69 13.47
CA ILE A 68 7.73 -14.76 14.92
C ILE A 68 6.29 -14.33 15.21
N GLY A 69 5.86 -13.21 14.62
CA GLY A 69 4.51 -12.68 14.78
C GLY A 69 4.25 -11.50 13.86
N GLY A 70 3.07 -10.92 13.95
CA GLY A 70 2.67 -9.82 13.09
C GLY A 70 1.51 -9.02 13.65
N ALA A 71 1.13 -7.99 12.91
CA ALA A 71 -0.02 -7.16 13.19
C ALA A 71 -0.65 -6.64 11.90
N ARG A 72 -1.93 -6.32 11.97
CA ARG A 72 -2.67 -5.66 10.90
C ARG A 72 -3.12 -4.29 11.40
N VAL A 73 -2.61 -3.25 10.77
CA VAL A 73 -2.85 -1.85 11.17
C VAL A 73 -3.83 -1.20 10.19
N SER A 74 -4.85 -0.56 10.72
CA SER A 74 -5.81 0.22 9.92
C SER A 74 -5.17 1.52 9.46
N LEU A 75 -5.27 1.83 8.16
CA LEU A 75 -4.75 3.07 7.60
C LEU A 75 -5.75 4.23 7.66
N TYR A 76 -7.00 4.01 8.10
CA TYR A 76 -8.02 5.06 8.14
C TYR A 76 -7.61 6.27 8.97
N GLN A 77 -6.93 6.06 10.11
CA GLN A 77 -6.49 7.16 10.95
C GLN A 77 -5.45 8.03 10.23
N VAL A 78 -4.42 7.41 9.64
CA VAL A 78 -3.37 8.15 8.93
C VAL A 78 -3.90 8.81 7.65
N PHE A 79 -4.91 8.23 6.98
CA PHE A 79 -5.57 8.89 5.86
C PHE A 79 -6.33 10.15 6.27
N ALA A 80 -6.93 10.16 7.46
CA ALA A 80 -7.70 11.30 7.96
C ALA A 80 -6.81 12.40 8.58
N GLU A 81 -5.76 12.01 9.31
CA GLU A 81 -4.92 12.91 10.11
C GLU A 81 -3.58 13.25 9.43
N GLY A 82 -3.23 12.56 8.34
CA GLY A 82 -1.96 12.68 7.62
C GLY A 82 -0.77 12.01 8.32
N GLN A 83 -0.84 11.78 9.64
CA GLN A 83 0.17 11.08 10.42
C GLN A 83 -0.46 10.32 11.59
N SER A 84 0.20 9.27 12.05
CA SER A 84 -0.14 8.59 13.31
C SER A 84 1.12 8.04 13.99
N GLU A 85 1.08 7.90 15.30
CA GLU A 85 2.15 7.29 16.09
C GLU A 85 1.55 6.52 17.26
N GLU A 86 1.74 5.20 17.29
CA GLU A 86 1.11 4.34 18.29
C GLU A 86 1.92 3.06 18.58
N TRP A 87 1.64 2.47 19.74
CA TRP A 87 2.16 1.15 20.11
C TRP A 87 1.19 0.07 19.64
N ILE A 88 1.64 -0.73 18.66
CA ILE A 88 0.89 -1.84 18.09
C ILE A 88 1.26 -3.14 18.80
N ALA A 89 0.26 -3.90 19.25
CA ALA A 89 0.49 -5.25 19.77
C ALA A 89 0.87 -6.19 18.64
N ILE A 90 1.97 -6.92 18.80
CA ILE A 90 2.40 -7.97 17.87
C ILE A 90 1.90 -9.30 18.39
N MET A 91 1.17 -10.01 17.55
CA MET A 91 0.58 -11.31 17.86
C MET A 91 1.40 -12.43 17.25
N GLY A 92 1.66 -13.47 18.03
CA GLY A 92 2.25 -14.73 17.60
C GLY A 92 1.26 -15.58 16.81
N ARG A 93 1.65 -16.84 16.57
CA ARG A 93 0.87 -17.76 15.72
C ARG A 93 -0.40 -18.27 16.40
N ASP A 94 -0.40 -18.36 17.73
CA ASP A 94 -1.51 -18.83 18.55
C ASP A 94 -2.33 -17.65 19.12
N PHE A 95 -2.22 -16.47 18.50
CA PHE A 95 -2.84 -15.21 18.92
C PHE A 95 -2.41 -14.71 20.31
N GLU A 96 -1.27 -15.19 20.78
CA GLU A 96 -0.61 -14.73 21.99
C GLU A 96 0.15 -13.42 21.73
N PRO A 97 0.10 -12.44 22.64
CA PRO A 97 0.91 -11.23 22.50
C PRO A 97 2.38 -11.57 22.73
N ILE A 98 3.23 -11.29 21.75
CA ILE A 98 4.69 -11.54 21.82
C ILE A 98 5.50 -10.26 22.02
N GLY A 99 4.82 -9.10 22.05
CA GLY A 99 5.47 -7.81 22.23
C GLY A 99 4.67 -6.64 21.67
N GLN A 100 5.30 -5.48 21.66
CA GLN A 100 4.74 -4.25 21.14
C GLN A 100 5.74 -3.52 20.24
N LEU A 101 5.22 -2.94 19.16
CA LEU A 101 5.95 -2.16 18.18
C LEU A 101 5.49 -0.71 18.22
N LEU A 102 6.42 0.22 18.45
CA LEU A 102 6.15 1.63 18.19
C LEU A 102 6.20 1.86 16.68
N LEU A 103 5.08 2.27 16.10
CA LEU A 103 4.95 2.54 14.67
C LEU A 103 4.56 4.00 14.46
N LYS A 104 5.31 4.67 13.59
CA LYS A 104 4.97 6.01 13.10
C LYS A 104 4.63 5.92 11.62
N LEU A 105 3.45 6.40 11.25
CA LEU A 105 2.98 6.46 9.87
C LEU A 105 2.82 7.90 9.44
N THR A 106 3.04 8.13 8.14
CA THR A 106 2.76 9.41 7.48
C THR A 106 2.21 9.09 6.11
N PHE A 107 1.12 9.74 5.73
CA PHE A 107 0.46 9.54 4.45
C PHE A 107 0.55 10.82 3.63
N GLN A 108 0.85 10.65 2.34
CA GLN A 108 0.88 11.73 1.36
C GLN A 108 -0.06 11.35 0.22
N SER A 109 -1.06 12.18 -0.05
CA SER A 109 -1.93 11.98 -1.20
C SER A 109 -1.30 12.63 -2.44
N PHE A 110 -1.37 11.96 -3.60
CA PHE A 110 -0.89 12.50 -4.88
C PHE A 110 -1.73 13.70 -5.41
N GLY A 111 -2.48 14.39 -4.55
CA GLY A 111 -3.29 15.56 -4.88
C GLY A 111 -2.95 16.82 -4.07
N ASP A 112 -2.12 16.73 -3.03
CA ASP A 112 -1.81 17.87 -2.15
C ASP A 112 -0.76 18.84 -2.73
N GLU A 113 -0.18 18.53 -3.89
CA GLU A 113 0.67 19.44 -4.67
C GLU A 113 -0.13 20.39 -5.60
N ALA A 114 -1.46 20.43 -5.47
CA ALA A 114 -2.32 21.38 -6.19
C ALA A 114 -2.55 22.68 -5.38
N GLU A 115 -1.49 23.29 -4.82
CA GLU A 115 -1.55 24.69 -4.41
C GLU A 115 -1.44 25.58 -5.66
N GLY A 116 -2.57 26.08 -6.17
CA GLY A 116 -2.52 27.04 -7.27
C GLY A 116 -3.79 27.47 -8.00
N TYR A 117 -5.01 27.20 -7.52
CA TYR A 117 -6.18 27.96 -7.99
C TYR A 117 -6.66 28.93 -6.90
N ALA A 118 -5.84 29.94 -6.67
CA ALA A 118 -6.27 31.20 -6.08
C ALA A 118 -7.18 31.92 -7.07
N GLY A 119 -8.38 32.29 -6.62
CA GLY A 119 -9.22 33.28 -7.28
C GLY A 119 -10.44 32.71 -8.00
N ALA A 120 -11.50 32.42 -7.24
CA ALA A 120 -12.85 32.68 -7.73
C ALA A 120 -12.97 34.20 -7.95
N ALA A 121 -12.57 34.67 -9.12
CA ALA A 121 -12.96 35.99 -9.61
C ALA A 121 -14.49 35.97 -9.82
N PRO A 122 -15.22 37.03 -9.44
CA PRO A 122 -16.64 37.11 -9.72
C PRO A 122 -16.85 37.03 -11.23
N TYR A 123 -17.86 36.25 -11.64
CA TYR A 123 -18.35 36.15 -13.01
C TYR A 123 -18.51 37.56 -13.60
N ASN A 124 -17.66 37.91 -14.57
CA ASN A 124 -17.90 39.03 -15.47
C ASN A 124 -18.34 38.42 -16.79
N GLU A 125 -19.58 38.70 -17.18
CA GLU A 125 -20.15 38.35 -18.47
C GLU A 125 -19.28 38.91 -19.62
N GLU A 126 -19.35 38.28 -20.79
CA GLU A 126 -18.76 38.73 -22.08
C GLU A 126 -17.34 38.25 -22.44
N LYS A 127 -17.13 36.93 -22.56
CA LYS A 127 -16.27 36.39 -23.64
C LYS A 127 -16.94 35.22 -24.34
N PRO A 128 -17.15 35.26 -25.67
CA PRO A 128 -17.72 34.15 -26.40
C PRO A 128 -16.73 32.97 -26.41
N MET A 129 -17.25 31.77 -26.18
CA MET A 129 -16.50 30.52 -26.23
C MET A 129 -15.85 30.34 -27.62
N PRO A 130 -14.63 29.79 -27.70
CA PRO A 130 -14.09 29.37 -28.98
C PRO A 130 -14.97 28.25 -29.57
N PRO A 131 -15.17 28.21 -30.90
CA PRO A 131 -15.92 27.14 -31.53
C PRO A 131 -15.24 25.78 -31.26
N PRO A 132 -16.02 24.70 -31.13
CA PRO A 132 -15.48 23.38 -30.92
C PRO A 132 -14.55 22.98 -32.08
N PRO A 133 -13.49 22.21 -31.81
CA PRO A 133 -12.59 21.75 -32.85
C PRO A 133 -13.31 20.91 -33.91
N GLU A 134 -13.00 21.16 -35.18
CA GLU A 134 -13.63 20.60 -36.39
C GLU A 134 -13.28 19.11 -36.66
N TYR A 135 -13.01 18.32 -35.62
CA TYR A 135 -12.63 16.90 -35.75
C TYR A 135 -13.76 15.94 -35.37
N ALA A 136 -14.89 16.46 -34.87
CA ALA A 136 -16.02 15.65 -34.38
C ALA A 136 -16.99 15.17 -35.49
N SER A 137 -16.54 15.04 -36.74
CA SER A 137 -17.44 14.61 -37.84
C SER A 137 -16.82 13.66 -38.86
N ARG A 138 -15.69 13.01 -38.57
CA ARG A 138 -15.10 12.07 -39.54
C ARG A 138 -14.26 10.97 -38.91
N SER A 139 -14.88 10.01 -38.21
CA SER A 139 -14.29 8.70 -37.88
C SER A 139 -15.32 7.74 -37.24
N MET A 140 -16.51 7.60 -37.84
CA MET A 140 -17.52 6.60 -37.38
C MET A 140 -18.05 5.72 -38.52
N GLU A 141 -17.31 5.57 -39.62
CA GLU A 141 -17.75 4.76 -40.78
C GLU A 141 -16.71 3.74 -41.30
N GLU A 142 -15.59 3.52 -40.61
CA GLU A 142 -14.51 2.65 -41.13
C GLU A 142 -13.99 1.59 -40.14
N GLU A 143 -14.82 1.11 -39.21
CA GLU A 143 -14.48 -0.07 -38.39
C GLU A 143 -15.57 -1.14 -38.33
N GLU A 144 -16.52 -1.13 -39.27
CA GLU A 144 -17.57 -2.16 -39.42
C GLU A 144 -17.30 -3.08 -40.62
N GLN A 145 -16.06 -3.61 -40.73
CA GLN A 145 -15.73 -4.61 -41.75
C GLN A 145 -14.43 -5.38 -41.46
N GLN A 146 -14.34 -6.04 -40.30
CA GLN A 146 -13.38 -7.14 -40.11
C GLN A 146 -13.72 -8.05 -38.92
N GLU A 147 -14.97 -8.52 -38.83
CA GLU A 147 -15.30 -9.71 -38.03
C GLU A 147 -15.65 -10.88 -38.97
N GLU A 148 -14.70 -11.20 -39.86
CA GLU A 148 -14.75 -12.42 -40.66
C GLU A 148 -14.17 -13.57 -39.83
N LYS A 149 -15.08 -14.32 -39.20
CA LYS A 149 -15.05 -15.77 -38.97
C LYS A 149 -13.67 -16.44 -38.96
N LYS A 150 -13.22 -16.83 -37.77
CA LYS A 150 -12.42 -18.05 -37.60
C LYS A 150 -13.06 -18.94 -36.52
N VAL A 151 -13.92 -19.84 -36.98
CA VAL A 151 -14.24 -21.06 -36.22
C VAL A 151 -13.00 -21.97 -36.25
N PRO A 152 -12.48 -22.43 -35.11
CA PRO A 152 -11.38 -23.39 -35.07
C PRO A 152 -11.79 -24.77 -35.63
N ASP A 153 -10.91 -25.38 -36.41
CA ASP A 153 -11.07 -26.63 -37.19
C ASP A 153 -11.22 -27.93 -36.34
N TRP A 154 -11.61 -27.86 -35.08
CA TRP A 154 -11.65 -29.03 -34.19
C TRP A 154 -12.98 -29.28 -33.48
N VAL A 155 -14.04 -28.52 -33.77
CA VAL A 155 -15.36 -28.78 -33.17
C VAL A 155 -16.18 -29.71 -34.06
N PRO A 156 -16.32 -31.02 -33.74
CA PRO A 156 -17.22 -31.90 -34.46
C PRO A 156 -18.68 -31.50 -34.18
N LEU A 157 -19.45 -31.32 -35.25
CA LEU A 157 -20.90 -31.20 -35.19
C LEU A 157 -21.50 -32.59 -34.92
N ALA A 158 -22.06 -32.79 -33.74
CA ALA A 158 -22.98 -33.88 -33.40
C ALA A 158 -23.98 -33.42 -32.35
#